data_AF-A0A963RS05-F1
#
_entry.id   AF-A0A963RS05-F1
#
_cell.length_a   1.000
_cell.length_b   1.000
_cell.length_c   1.000
_cell.angle_alpha   90.00
_cell.angle_beta   90.00
_cell.angle_gamma   90.00
#
_symmetry.space_group_name_H-M   'P 1'
#
loop_
_entity.id
_entity.type
_entity.pdbx_description
1 polymer ?
#
loop_
_entity_poly.entity_id
_entity_poly.type
_entity_poly.pdbx_seq_one_letter_code
_entity_poly.pdbx_strand_id
1 'polypeptide(L)'
;MNGRAVEEGHPAAGMKRVALALLLGAALLYLLATWQRPHHAAWGYVAAFAEAAMVGAIADWFAVVALFRHPLGLPVPHTAIIPANKDRIGANLADFLLQHFLSQEQVLARLQGLDVAGRVA
;
A
#
# COMPACT_ATOMS: atom_id res chain seq x y z
N MET A 1 -22.69 -33.35 12.08
CA MET A 1 -21.28 -33.53 11.65
C MET A 1 -21.17 -33.29 10.14
N ASN A 2 -20.88 -32.06 9.72
CA ASN A 2 -20.06 -31.79 8.52
C ASN A 2 -19.81 -30.27 8.42
N GLY A 3 -18.85 -29.78 9.20
CA GLY A 3 -18.28 -28.45 9.01
C GLY A 3 -17.32 -28.52 7.85
N ARG A 4 -17.81 -28.27 6.62
CA ARG A 4 -16.93 -28.04 5.48
C ARG A 4 -16.09 -26.81 5.79
N ALA A 5 -14.79 -27.02 5.91
CA ALA A 5 -13.79 -25.97 6.00
C ALA A 5 -14.04 -24.98 4.86
N VAL A 6 -14.42 -23.76 5.23
CA VAL A 6 -14.28 -22.61 4.34
C VAL A 6 -12.78 -22.52 4.09
N GLU A 7 -12.34 -22.94 2.91
CA GLU A 7 -10.98 -22.64 2.45
C GLU A 7 -10.88 -21.12 2.32
N GLU A 8 -10.39 -20.46 3.37
CA GLU A 8 -9.97 -19.07 3.33
C GLU A 8 -8.70 -18.97 2.47
N GLY A 9 -8.91 -19.00 1.15
CA GLY A 9 -7.89 -18.65 0.18
C GLY A 9 -7.50 -17.19 0.37
N HIS A 10 -6.36 -16.95 0.99
CA HIS A 10 -5.79 -15.62 1.22
C HIS A 10 -5.78 -14.80 -0.08
N PRO A 11 -6.67 -13.80 -0.27
CA PRO A 11 -6.80 -13.07 -1.55
C PRO A 11 -5.49 -12.37 -1.96
N ALA A 12 -4.64 -12.04 -0.97
CA ALA A 12 -3.33 -11.44 -1.17
C ALA A 12 -2.31 -12.36 -1.86
N ALA A 13 -2.44 -13.69 -1.76
CA ALA A 13 -1.52 -14.64 -2.39
C ALA A 13 -1.66 -14.67 -3.91
N GLY A 14 -2.84 -14.34 -4.45
CA GLY A 14 -3.06 -14.16 -5.89
C GLY A 14 -2.33 -12.93 -6.43
N MET A 15 -2.52 -11.77 -5.80
CA MET A 15 -1.96 -10.50 -6.27
C MET A 15 -0.43 -10.48 -6.29
N LYS A 16 0.23 -11.04 -5.26
CA LYS A 16 1.70 -11.14 -5.24
C LYS A 16 2.25 -11.97 -6.40
N ARG A 17 1.56 -13.05 -6.78
CA ARG A 17 1.93 -13.89 -7.93
C ARG A 17 1.74 -13.14 -9.24
N VAL A 18 0.67 -12.38 -9.40
CA VAL A 18 0.44 -11.56 -10.60
C VAL A 18 1.50 -10.47 -10.73
N ALA A 19 1.82 -9.74 -9.65
CA ALA A 19 2.86 -8.72 -9.66
C ALA A 19 4.23 -9.31 -10.04
N LEU A 20 4.59 -10.47 -9.45
CA LEU A 20 5.82 -11.18 -9.80
C LEU A 20 5.81 -11.66 -11.26
N ALA A 21 4.69 -12.20 -11.74
CA ALA A 21 4.56 -12.66 -13.12
C ALA A 21 4.69 -11.51 -14.13
N LEU A 22 4.12 -10.33 -13.84
CA LEU A 22 4.27 -9.14 -14.66
C LEU A 22 5.72 -8.65 -14.67
N LEU A 23 6.40 -8.64 -13.53
CA LEU A 23 7.82 -8.28 -13.44
C LEU A 23 8.71 -9.24 -14.26
N LEU A 24 8.49 -10.54 -14.12
CA LEU A 24 9.20 -11.57 -14.89
C LEU A 24 8.88 -11.47 -16.39
N GLY A 25 7.63 -11.16 -16.73
CA GLY A 25 7.21 -10.90 -18.11
C GLY A 25 7.92 -9.70 -18.72
N ALA A 26 8.04 -8.59 -17.98
CA ALA A 26 8.80 -7.41 -18.40
C ALA A 26 10.30 -7.72 -18.57
N ALA A 27 10.89 -8.48 -17.64
CA ALA A 27 12.28 -8.92 -17.75
C ALA A 27 12.51 -9.83 -18.97
N LEU A 28 11.61 -10.79 -19.22
CA LEU A 28 11.67 -11.65 -20.40
C LEU A 28 11.52 -10.85 -21.70
N LEU A 29 10.57 -9.91 -21.74
CA LEU A 29 10.38 -9.02 -22.88
C LEU A 29 11.62 -8.17 -23.15
N TYR A 30 12.27 -7.66 -22.09
CA TYR A 30 13.54 -6.93 -22.20
C TYR A 30 14.62 -7.80 -22.82
N LEU A 31 14.81 -9.04 -22.34
CA LEU A 31 15.83 -9.96 -22.85
C LEU A 31 15.58 -10.31 -24.33
N LEU A 32 14.34 -10.63 -24.69
CA LEU A 32 13.95 -10.94 -26.07
C LEU A 32 14.15 -9.74 -26.99
N ALA A 33 13.68 -8.56 -26.59
CA ALA A 33 13.86 -7.33 -27.37
C ALA A 33 15.34 -6.97 -27.53
N THR A 34 16.14 -7.22 -26.49
CA THR A 34 17.59 -6.98 -26.51
C THR A 34 18.32 -7.93 -27.45
N TRP A 35 17.91 -9.19 -27.48
CA TRP A 35 18.46 -10.19 -28.38
C TRP A 35 18.06 -9.93 -29.84
N GLN A 36 16.85 -9.41 -30.08
CA GLN A 36 16.37 -9.07 -31.42
C GLN A 36 16.78 -7.68 -31.93
N ARG A 37 17.45 -6.85 -31.11
CA ARG A 37 17.98 -5.53 -31.52
C ARG A 37 18.76 -5.50 -32.84
N PRO A 38 19.60 -6.51 -33.17
CA PRO A 38 20.35 -6.51 -34.43
C PRO A 38 19.47 -6.58 -35.68
N HIS A 39 18.22 -7.04 -35.54
CA HIS A 39 17.34 -7.25 -36.69
C HIS A 39 16.61 -5.96 -37.09
N HIS A 40 16.01 -5.21 -36.17
CA HIS A 40 15.19 -4.03 -36.47
C HIS A 40 15.26 -2.97 -35.35
N ALA A 41 15.33 -1.68 -35.70
CA ALA A 41 15.41 -0.56 -34.76
C ALA A 41 14.19 -0.46 -33.80
N ALA A 42 13.03 -0.98 -34.20
CA ALA A 42 11.82 -1.03 -33.37
C ALA A 42 12.04 -1.79 -32.04
N TRP A 43 12.91 -2.81 -32.04
CA TRP A 43 13.24 -3.57 -30.83
C TRP A 43 13.99 -2.74 -29.78
N GLY A 44 14.67 -1.66 -30.19
CA GLY A 44 15.29 -0.72 -29.27
C GLY A 44 14.25 -0.01 -28.39
N TYR A 45 13.12 0.42 -28.96
CA TYR A 45 12.04 1.06 -28.20
C TYR A 45 11.35 0.08 -27.25
N VAL A 46 11.13 -1.17 -27.69
CA VAL A 46 10.54 -2.22 -26.85
C VAL A 46 11.46 -2.56 -25.69
N ALA A 47 12.78 -2.66 -25.93
CA ALA A 47 13.77 -2.87 -24.88
C ALA A 47 13.76 -1.71 -23.87
N ALA A 48 13.80 -0.45 -24.33
CA ALA A 48 13.76 0.71 -23.44
C ALA A 48 12.48 0.76 -22.60
N PHE A 49 11.33 0.44 -23.19
CA PHE A 49 10.06 0.36 -22.47
C PHE A 49 10.08 -0.75 -21.40
N ALA A 50 10.54 -1.96 -21.76
CA ALA A 50 10.62 -3.08 -20.85
C ALA A 50 11.62 -2.83 -19.69
N GLU A 51 12.73 -2.14 -19.98
CA GLU A 51 13.70 -1.69 -18.99
C GLU A 51 13.07 -0.70 -17.99
N ALA A 52 12.38 0.32 -18.51
CA ALA A 52 11.68 1.29 -17.69
C ALA A 52 10.59 0.65 -16.81
N ALA A 53 9.83 -0.31 -17.36
CA ALA A 53 8.82 -1.05 -16.61
C ALA A 53 9.43 -1.88 -15.47
N MET A 54 10.55 -2.56 -15.71
CA MET A 54 11.25 -3.36 -14.70
C MET A 54 11.80 -2.47 -13.57
N VAL A 55 12.49 -1.37 -13.92
CA VAL A 55 13.04 -0.43 -12.93
C VAL A 55 11.92 0.25 -12.14
N GLY A 56 10.83 0.65 -12.80
CA GLY A 56 9.66 1.26 -12.15
C GLY A 56 9.00 0.33 -11.13
N ALA A 57 8.84 -0.95 -11.46
CA ALA A 57 8.28 -1.94 -10.54
C ALA A 57 9.17 -2.16 -9.29
N ILE A 58 10.49 -2.15 -9.45
CA ILE A 58 11.44 -2.25 -8.33
C ILE A 58 11.39 -0.98 -7.46
N ALA A 59 11.30 0.20 -8.09
CA ALA A 59 11.22 1.48 -7.40
C ALA A 59 9.93 1.61 -6.57
N ASP A 60 8.79 1.16 -7.10
CA ASP A 60 7.51 1.15 -6.36
C ASP A 60 7.59 0.27 -5.11
N TRP A 61 8.12 -0.95 -5.24
CA TRP A 61 8.36 -1.83 -4.10
C TRP A 61 9.23 -1.15 -3.04
N PHE A 62 10.33 -0.52 -3.46
CA PHE A 62 11.22 0.20 -2.55
C PHE A 62 10.50 1.36 -1.85
N ALA A 63 9.68 2.14 -2.57
CA ALA A 63 8.96 3.28 -2.01
C ALA A 63 7.96 2.87 -0.92
N VAL A 64 7.14 1.85 -1.18
CA VAL A 64 6.18 1.33 -0.19
C VAL A 64 6.91 0.75 1.01
N VAL A 65 7.97 -0.03 0.79
CA VAL A 65 8.78 -0.58 1.87
C VAL A 65 9.40 0.55 2.69
N ALA A 66 10.00 1.56 2.07
CA ALA A 66 10.61 2.72 2.73
C ALA A 66 9.60 3.58 3.50
N LEU A 67 8.32 3.57 3.12
CA LEU A 67 7.28 4.27 3.88
C LEU A 67 7.06 3.62 5.26
N PHE A 68 7.07 2.29 5.31
CA PHE A 68 6.68 1.53 6.51
C PHE A 68 7.84 0.88 7.28
N ARG A 69 8.98 0.62 6.63
CA ARG A 69 10.12 -0.13 7.19
C ARG A 69 11.43 0.26 6.50
N HIS A 70 12.53 -0.30 6.98
CA HIS A 70 13.83 -0.16 6.32
C HIS A 70 13.96 -1.17 5.17
N PRO A 71 14.15 -0.73 3.91
CA PRO A 71 14.38 -1.65 2.80
C PRO A 71 15.67 -2.46 3.05
N LEU A 72 15.60 -3.77 2.81
CA LEU A 72 16.69 -4.72 3.05
C LEU A 72 17.19 -4.81 4.52
N GLY A 73 16.48 -4.21 5.47
CA GLY A 73 16.87 -4.21 6.89
C GLY A 73 18.03 -3.28 7.24
N LEU A 74 18.50 -2.46 6.30
CA LEU A 74 19.57 -1.49 6.53
C LEU A 74 18.98 -0.16 7.03
N PRO A 75 19.47 0.43 8.14
CA PRO A 75 18.96 1.68 8.68
C PRO A 75 19.43 2.88 7.85
N VAL A 76 18.88 3.02 6.64
CA VAL A 76 19.18 4.13 5.74
C VAL A 76 18.47 5.39 6.27
N PRO A 77 19.18 6.53 6.42
CA PRO A 77 18.56 7.77 6.84
C PRO A 77 17.44 8.16 5.86
N HIS A 78 16.31 8.67 6.38
CA HIS A 78 15.09 9.05 5.63
C HIS A 78 14.20 7.89 5.10
N THR A 79 14.40 6.65 5.58
CA THR A 79 13.46 5.53 5.37
C THR A 79 12.67 5.23 6.65
N ALA A 80 11.63 4.40 6.58
CA ALA A 80 10.63 4.22 7.63
C ALA A 80 9.92 5.55 8.03
N ILE A 81 9.47 6.31 7.02
CA ILE A 81 8.91 7.66 7.19
C ILE A 81 7.70 7.68 8.14
N ILE A 82 6.77 6.71 8.01
CA ILE A 82 5.58 6.62 8.86
C ILE A 82 5.96 6.33 10.33
N PRO A 83 6.73 5.26 10.64
CA PRO A 83 7.20 5.04 12.01
C PRO A 83 7.92 6.24 12.63
N ALA A 84 8.77 6.92 11.85
CA ALA A 84 9.54 8.08 12.32
C ALA A 84 8.66 9.30 12.67
N ASN A 85 7.46 9.42 12.08
CA ASN A 85 6.53 10.54 12.28
C ASN A 85 5.23 10.14 12.99
N LYS A 86 5.13 8.92 13.54
CA LYS A 86 3.87 8.36 14.05
C LYS A 86 3.20 9.25 15.11
N ASP A 87 3.98 9.87 15.99
CA ASP A 87 3.44 10.68 17.09
C ASP A 87 2.82 11.98 16.58
N ARG A 88 3.49 12.64 15.62
CA ARG A 88 2.98 13.84 14.94
C ARG A 88 1.71 13.54 14.13
N ILE A 89 1.69 12.43 13.41
CA ILE A 89 0.52 11.99 12.64
C ILE A 89 -0.65 11.67 13.58
N GLY A 90 -0.38 11.00 14.70
CA GLY A 90 -1.38 10.68 15.71
C GLY A 90 -2.03 11.92 16.34
N ALA A 91 -1.22 12.91 16.72
CA ALA A 91 -1.73 14.17 17.27
C ALA A 91 -2.67 14.89 16.28
N ASN A 92 -2.24 15.06 15.03
CA ASN A 92 -3.05 15.72 14.01
C ASN A 92 -4.36 14.96 13.71
N LEU A 93 -4.33 13.62 13.72
CA LEU A 93 -5.53 12.81 13.52
C LEU A 93 -6.51 12.93 14.71
N ALA A 94 -5.99 12.98 15.94
CA ALA A 94 -6.80 13.19 17.13
C ALA A 94 -7.51 14.55 17.08
N ASP A 95 -6.79 15.62 16.75
CA ASP A 95 -7.37 16.96 16.60
C ASP A 95 -8.45 17.01 15.51
N PHE A 96 -8.21 16.35 14.36
CA PHE A 96 -9.19 16.27 13.28
C PHE A 96 -10.48 15.55 13.72
N LEU A 97 -10.35 14.42 14.42
CA LEU A 97 -11.52 13.67 14.92
C LEU A 97 -12.30 14.49 15.97
N LEU A 98 -11.60 15.19 16.86
CA LEU A 98 -12.23 16.06 17.86
C LEU A 98 -13.02 17.19 17.20
N GLN A 99 -12.46 17.84 16.18
CA GLN A 99 -13.09 18.98 15.52
C GLN A 99 -14.28 18.58 14.64
N HIS A 100 -14.17 17.47 13.91
CA HIS A 100 -15.17 17.12 12.88
C HIS A 100 -16.21 16.09 13.34
N PHE A 101 -15.84 15.13 14.20
CA PHE A 101 -16.73 14.04 14.64
C PHE A 101 -17.21 14.20 16.09
N LEU A 102 -16.46 14.88 16.94
CA LEU A 102 -16.90 15.27 18.28
C LEU A 102 -17.33 16.74 18.34
N SER A 103 -17.84 17.29 17.23
CA SER A 103 -18.40 18.65 17.29
C SER A 103 -19.50 18.69 18.37
N GLN A 104 -19.52 19.78 19.14
CA GLN A 104 -20.37 19.95 20.31
C GLN A 104 -21.85 19.62 20.01
N GLU A 105 -22.30 19.92 18.79
CA GLU A 105 -23.63 19.63 18.26
C GLU A 105 -23.92 18.13 18.12
N GLN A 106 -22.97 17.33 17.64
CA GLN A 106 -23.11 15.88 17.46
C GLN A 106 -23.12 15.16 18.83
N VAL A 107 -22.30 15.65 19.77
CA VAL A 107 -22.26 15.14 21.15
C VAL A 107 -23.54 15.49 21.91
N LEU A 108 -24.03 16.73 21.80
CA LEU A 108 -25.31 17.13 22.41
C LEU A 108 -26.49 16.33 21.85
N ALA A 109 -26.56 16.14 20.53
CA ALA A 109 -27.65 15.38 19.91
C ALA A 109 -27.68 13.91 20.38
N ARG A 110 -26.51 13.29 20.61
CA ARG A 110 -26.42 11.93 21.18
C ARG A 110 -26.74 11.89 22.67
N LEU A 111 -26.35 12.91 23.44
CA LEU A 111 -26.70 13.04 24.86
C LEU A 111 -28.19 13.33 25.08
N GLN A 112 -28.88 14.01 24.16
CA GLN A 112 -30.34 14.23 24.24
C GLN A 112 -31.15 12.97 23.91
N GLY A 113 -30.63 12.08 23.05
CA GLY A 113 -31.26 10.80 22.73
C GLY A 113 -31.06 9.71 23.79
N LEU A 114 -30.04 9.85 24.64
CA LEU A 114 -29.86 9.04 25.83
C LEU A 114 -30.47 9.82 27.00
N ASP A 115 -31.69 9.51 27.41
CA ASP A 115 -32.30 10.11 28.60
C ASP A 115 -31.48 9.77 29.86
N VAL A 116 -30.42 10.55 30.11
CA VAL A 116 -29.58 10.43 31.31
C VAL A 116 -30.31 11.02 32.52
N ALA A 117 -31.29 11.90 32.28
CA ALA A 117 -32.10 12.51 33.33
C ALA A 117 -33.09 11.52 33.95
N GLY A 118 -33.69 10.62 33.16
CA GLY A 118 -34.58 9.56 33.65
C GLY A 118 -33.89 8.37 34.33
N ARG A 119 -32.56 8.24 34.23
CA ARG A 119 -31.79 7.12 34.83
C ARG A 119 -31.09 7.45 36.16
N VAL A 120 -31.08 8.72 36.57
CA VAL A 120 -30.40 9.19 37.80
C VAL A 120 -31.41 9.69 38.85
N ALA A 121 -32.71 9.74 38.53
CA ALA A 121 -33.81 9.95 39.47
C ALA A 121 -34.38 8.60 39.94
#